data_AF-A0AAF3FGU3-F1
#
_entry.id   AF-A0AAF3FGU3-F1
#
_cell.length_a   1.000
_cell.length_b   1.000
_cell.length_c   1.000
_cell.angle_alpha   90.00
_cell.angle_beta   90.00
_cell.angle_gamma   90.00
#
_symmetry.space_group_name_H-M   'P 1'
#
loop_
_entity.id
_entity.type
_entity.pdbx_description
1 polymer ?
#
loop_
_entity_poly.entity_id
_entity_poly.type
_entity_poly.pdbx_seq_one_letter_code
_entity_poly.pdbx_strand_id
1 'polypeptide(L)'
;MEAVGQNADWDFFKKQPFGMLMAGQTILSLIFLILPVFSAYFDQGGWLAFSTSSCLFLTSLVMNLLHLFRLNRRTIQAGNAAFFVPCALIIFISSVIFGFLYLFSTLAYLVAFIQSLSYGFRHILWTFIGLVMVILLSLVNLYLGILLYRAAPNSRLMALTTIVIEGSKTEFLEGRGPQFSPTSPNPPPNPQFSI
;
A
#
# COMPACT_ATOMS: atom_id res chain seq x y z
N MET A 1 -32.53 -2.36 11.80
CA MET A 1 -31.94 -1.84 10.55
C MET A 1 -31.34 -0.49 10.88
N GLU A 2 -30.09 -0.47 11.33
CA GLU A 2 -29.40 0.79 11.63
C GLU A 2 -29.12 1.51 10.31
N ALA A 3 -29.63 2.74 10.22
CA ALA A 3 -29.45 3.60 9.08
C ALA A 3 -27.95 3.80 8.83
N VAL A 4 -27.50 3.33 7.67
CA VAL A 4 -26.16 3.49 7.12
C VAL A 4 -25.93 4.97 6.83
N GLY A 5 -25.62 5.75 7.87
CA GLY A 5 -24.91 7.01 7.74
C GLY A 5 -23.43 6.76 7.47
N GLN A 6 -23.10 5.95 6.45
CA GLN A 6 -21.71 5.79 5.99
C GLN A 6 -21.33 7.00 5.16
N ASN A 7 -21.05 8.11 5.82
CA ASN A 7 -20.35 9.21 5.17
C ASN A 7 -18.94 8.72 4.84
N ALA A 8 -18.51 8.94 3.59
CA ALA A 8 -17.13 8.69 3.15
C ALA A 8 -16.16 9.50 4.03
N ASP A 9 -15.14 8.83 4.59
CA ASP A 9 -14.14 9.44 5.48
C ASP A 9 -13.03 10.12 4.68
N TRP A 10 -13.37 11.26 4.05
CA TRP A 10 -12.43 12.04 3.24
C TRP A 10 -11.24 12.58 4.03
N ASP A 11 -11.39 12.72 5.35
CA ASP A 11 -10.30 13.16 6.23
C ASP A 11 -9.18 12.12 6.32
N PHE A 12 -9.43 10.86 5.94
CA PHE A 12 -8.39 9.84 5.81
C PHE A 12 -7.20 10.34 4.98
N PHE A 13 -7.44 10.99 3.83
CA PHE A 13 -6.35 11.43 2.93
C PHE A 13 -5.54 12.60 3.48
N LYS A 14 -6.06 13.32 4.48
CA LYS A 14 -5.34 14.41 5.16
C LYS A 14 -4.43 13.89 6.27
N LYS A 15 -4.63 12.64 6.72
CA LYS A 15 -3.84 12.05 7.81
C LYS A 15 -2.49 11.57 7.29
N GLN A 16 -1.41 12.12 7.84
CA GLN A 16 -0.04 11.71 7.56
C GLN A 16 0.45 10.67 8.58
N PRO A 17 1.30 9.70 8.16
CA PRO A 17 1.89 9.60 6.83
C PRO A 17 1.10 8.74 5.84
N PHE A 18 0.31 7.76 6.31
CA PHE A 18 -0.24 6.71 5.43
C PHE A 18 -1.34 7.22 4.50
N GLY A 19 -2.28 8.03 5.01
CA GLY A 19 -3.41 8.52 4.21
C GLY A 19 -2.96 9.37 3.03
N MET A 20 -2.01 10.28 3.27
CA MET A 20 -1.42 11.12 2.22
C MET A 20 -0.59 10.31 1.22
N LEU A 21 0.22 9.36 1.68
CA LEU A 21 1.04 8.52 0.78
C LEU A 21 0.18 7.60 -0.10
N MET A 22 -0.87 7.01 0.46
CA MET A 22 -1.79 6.17 -0.30
C MET A 22 -2.59 6.98 -1.33
N ALA A 23 -3.02 8.21 -0.99
CA ALA A 23 -3.60 9.13 -1.96
C ALA A 23 -2.59 9.49 -3.06
N GLY A 24 -1.36 9.83 -2.66
CA GLY A 24 -0.26 10.15 -3.56
C GLY A 24 0.04 9.02 -4.53
N GLN A 25 0.03 7.77 -4.07
CA GLN A 25 0.22 6.59 -4.91
C GLN A 25 -0.86 6.49 -6.01
N THR A 26 -2.13 6.74 -5.69
CA THR A 26 -3.22 6.75 -6.70
C THR A 26 -3.10 7.94 -7.65
N ILE A 27 -2.85 9.15 -7.13
CA ILE A 27 -2.81 10.37 -7.96
C ILE A 27 -1.60 10.34 -8.90
N LEU A 28 -0.41 10.00 -8.40
CA LEU A 28 0.80 9.95 -9.21
C LEU A 28 0.71 8.87 -10.29
N SER A 29 0.15 7.70 -9.99
CA SER A 29 -0.04 6.65 -10.99
C SER A 29 -1.05 7.05 -12.06
N LEU A 30 -2.14 7.74 -11.68
CA LEU A 30 -3.09 8.29 -12.65
C LEU A 30 -2.46 9.36 -13.55
N ILE A 31 -1.69 10.29 -12.97
CA ILE A 31 -0.96 11.32 -13.75
C ILE A 31 -0.03 10.64 -14.76
N PHE A 32 0.69 9.60 -14.34
CA PHE A 32 1.56 8.84 -15.24
C PHE A 32 0.77 8.15 -16.37
N LEU A 33 -0.41 7.59 -16.10
CA LEU A 33 -1.25 6.94 -17.12
C LEU A 33 -1.81 7.92 -18.16
N ILE A 34 -1.98 9.19 -17.78
CA ILE A 34 -2.48 10.24 -18.67
C ILE A 34 -1.34 10.81 -19.54
N LEU A 35 -0.10 10.78 -19.06
CA LEU A 35 1.06 11.35 -19.73
C LEU A 35 1.25 10.90 -21.21
N PRO A 36 1.03 9.61 -21.55
CA PRO A 36 1.11 9.14 -22.94
C PRO A 36 0.10 9.77 -23.89
N VAL A 37 -1.06 10.20 -23.41
CA VAL A 37 -2.11 10.83 -24.25
C VAL A 37 -1.58 12.11 -24.91
N PHE A 38 -0.64 12.78 -24.25
CA PHE A 38 -0.05 14.03 -24.75
C PHE A 38 1.30 13.82 -25.46
N SER A 39 1.88 12.63 -25.33
CA SER A 39 3.10 12.26 -26.02
C SER A 39 2.80 11.75 -27.42
N ALA A 40 3.45 12.32 -28.43
CA ALA A 40 3.39 11.82 -29.80
C ALA A 40 4.18 10.51 -29.99
N TYR A 41 5.04 10.16 -29.02
CA TYR A 41 5.93 9.02 -29.07
C TYR A 41 5.86 8.26 -27.74
N PHE A 42 5.34 7.04 -27.78
CA PHE A 42 5.37 6.15 -26.64
C PHE A 42 6.53 5.16 -26.82
N ASP A 43 7.63 5.41 -26.15
CA ASP A 43 8.86 4.64 -26.31
C ASP A 43 8.70 3.20 -25.81
N GLN A 44 9.49 2.27 -26.36
CA GLN A 44 9.44 0.85 -26.00
C GLN A 44 9.72 0.61 -24.50
N GLY A 45 10.50 1.48 -23.84
CA GLY A 45 10.73 1.44 -22.39
C GLY A 45 9.55 1.92 -21.53
N GLY A 46 8.60 2.65 -22.12
CA GLY A 46 7.42 3.17 -21.43
C GLY A 46 6.40 2.10 -21.03
N TRP A 47 6.35 0.98 -21.74
CA TRP A 47 5.35 -0.08 -21.54
C TRP A 47 5.42 -0.74 -20.16
N LEU A 48 6.63 -0.97 -19.64
CA LEU A 48 6.81 -1.51 -18.29
C LEU A 48 6.23 -0.54 -17.26
N ALA A 49 6.61 0.74 -17.34
CA ALA A 49 6.15 1.76 -16.42
C ALA A 49 4.64 1.99 -16.51
N PHE A 50 4.08 1.94 -17.72
CA PHE A 50 2.64 2.12 -17.96
C PHE A 50 1.82 0.94 -17.44
N SER A 51 2.26 -0.30 -17.69
CA SER A 51 1.60 -1.50 -17.15
C SER A 51 1.69 -1.52 -15.63
N THR A 52 2.86 -1.18 -15.08
CA THR A 52 3.09 -1.05 -13.64
C THR A 52 2.18 0.03 -13.04
N SER A 53 2.04 1.18 -13.70
CA SER A 53 1.15 2.27 -13.28
C SER A 53 -0.32 1.89 -13.36
N SER A 54 -0.71 1.11 -14.37
CA SER A 54 -2.09 0.63 -14.52
C SER A 54 -2.47 -0.29 -13.37
N CYS A 55 -1.64 -1.28 -13.07
CA CYS A 55 -1.86 -2.21 -11.96
C CYS A 55 -1.79 -1.51 -10.60
N LEU A 56 -0.83 -0.60 -10.41
CA LEU A 56 -0.70 0.20 -9.19
C LEU A 56 -1.93 1.09 -8.98
N PHE A 57 -2.39 1.78 -10.03
CA PHE A 57 -3.56 2.66 -9.96
C PHE A 57 -4.79 1.88 -9.53
N LEU A 58 -5.08 0.74 -10.17
CA LEU A 58 -6.22 -0.10 -9.82
C LEU A 58 -6.13 -0.61 -8.38
N THR A 59 -4.97 -1.12 -7.98
CA THR A 59 -4.76 -1.66 -6.63
C THR A 59 -4.86 -0.54 -5.57
N SER A 60 -4.24 0.60 -5.83
CA SER A 60 -4.26 1.76 -4.93
C SER A 60 -5.66 2.37 -4.83
N LEU A 61 -6.40 2.45 -5.94
CA LEU A 61 -7.79 2.90 -5.97
C LEU A 61 -8.68 1.99 -5.12
N VAL A 62 -8.61 0.67 -5.32
CA VAL A 62 -9.38 -0.29 -4.51
C VAL A 62 -9.04 -0.16 -3.03
N MET A 63 -7.75 -0.09 -2.68
CA MET A 63 -7.32 0.06 -1.29
C MET A 63 -7.81 1.38 -0.68
N ASN A 64 -7.74 2.49 -1.42
CA ASN A 64 -8.23 3.79 -0.96
C ASN A 64 -9.75 3.79 -0.78
N LEU A 65 -10.52 3.14 -1.66
CA LEU A 65 -11.97 2.98 -1.47
C LEU A 65 -12.29 2.15 -0.22
N LEU A 66 -11.55 1.07 0.05
CA LEU A 66 -11.71 0.29 1.27
C LEU A 66 -11.45 1.11 2.54
N HIS A 67 -10.50 2.04 2.51
CA HIS A 67 -10.22 2.94 3.65
C HIS A 67 -11.25 4.07 3.75
N LEU A 68 -11.66 4.66 2.63
CA LEU A 68 -12.64 5.74 2.56
C LEU A 68 -14.00 5.32 3.14
N PHE A 69 -14.43 4.09 2.85
CA PHE A 69 -15.68 3.54 3.38
C PHE A 69 -15.52 2.79 4.71
N ARG A 70 -14.32 2.84 5.31
CA ARG A 70 -13.96 2.13 6.56
C ARG A 70 -14.23 0.62 6.50
N LEU A 71 -14.21 0.04 5.29
CA LEU A 71 -14.35 -1.39 5.07
C LEU A 71 -13.12 -2.16 5.57
N ASN A 72 -11.98 -1.48 5.68
CA ASN A 72 -10.76 -2.00 6.28
C ASN A 72 -10.90 -2.43 7.76
N ARG A 73 -12.00 -2.06 8.46
CA ARG A 73 -12.32 -2.52 9.82
C ARG A 73 -13.41 -3.59 9.86
N ARG A 74 -14.13 -3.79 8.76
CA ARG A 74 -15.30 -4.67 8.76
C ARG A 74 -14.86 -6.12 8.68
N THR A 75 -15.36 -6.94 9.60
CA THR A 75 -15.30 -8.38 9.50
C THR A 75 -16.54 -8.89 8.77
N ILE A 76 -16.35 -9.59 7.66
CA ILE A 76 -17.43 -10.23 6.92
C ILE A 76 -17.65 -11.60 7.54
N GLN A 77 -18.81 -11.82 8.16
CA GLN A 77 -19.19 -13.16 8.61
C GLN A 77 -19.73 -13.96 7.43
N ALA A 78 -19.11 -15.10 7.14
CA ALA A 78 -19.61 -16.08 6.17
C ALA A 78 -19.73 -17.44 6.88
N GLY A 79 -20.96 -17.78 7.27
CA GLY A 79 -21.23 -18.92 8.13
C GLY A 79 -20.63 -18.75 9.53
N ASN A 80 -19.93 -19.77 10.03
CA ASN A 80 -19.30 -19.74 11.35
C ASN A 80 -17.90 -19.09 11.34
N ALA A 81 -17.45 -18.58 10.19
CA ALA A 81 -16.14 -17.97 10.01
C ALA A 81 -16.26 -16.46 9.73
N ALA A 82 -15.48 -15.66 10.46
CA ALA A 82 -15.33 -14.23 10.18
C ALA A 82 -14.07 -13.99 9.34
N PHE A 83 -14.25 -13.38 8.17
CA PHE A 83 -13.19 -12.97 7.25
C PHE A 83 -12.83 -11.49 7.46
N PHE A 84 -11.53 -11.20 7.45
CA PHE A 84 -10.99 -9.86 7.55
C PHE A 84 -10.07 -9.63 6.36
N VAL A 85 -10.18 -8.47 5.71
CA VAL A 85 -9.33 -8.13 4.57
C VAL A 85 -8.02 -7.55 5.10
N PRO A 86 -6.86 -8.22 4.94
CA PRO A 86 -5.59 -7.78 5.50
C PRO A 86 -5.00 -6.63 4.66
N CYS A 87 -5.66 -5.46 4.70
CA CYS A 87 -5.34 -4.32 3.84
C CYS A 87 -3.88 -3.87 4.00
N ALA A 88 -3.37 -3.82 5.23
CA ALA A 88 -1.99 -3.43 5.50
C ALA A 88 -0.97 -4.37 4.84
N LEU A 89 -1.23 -5.68 4.87
CA LEU A 89 -0.37 -6.66 4.20
C LEU A 89 -0.40 -6.48 2.68
N ILE A 90 -1.59 -6.30 2.09
CA ILE A 90 -1.72 -6.14 0.64
C ILE A 90 -1.02 -4.85 0.19
N ILE A 91 -1.22 -3.74 0.92
CA ILE A 91 -0.54 -2.48 0.64
C ILE A 91 0.96 -2.68 0.74
N PHE A 92 1.47 -3.30 1.81
CA PHE A 92 2.91 -3.58 1.95
C PHE A 92 3.47 -4.39 0.78
N ILE A 93 2.87 -5.53 0.45
CA ILE A 93 3.33 -6.40 -0.64
C ILE A 93 3.30 -5.64 -1.97
N SER A 94 2.19 -4.95 -2.26
CA SER A 94 2.05 -4.17 -3.48
C SER A 94 3.10 -3.07 -3.56
N SER A 95 3.30 -2.29 -2.50
CA SER A 95 4.27 -1.20 -2.45
C SER A 95 5.71 -1.71 -2.63
N VAL A 96 6.08 -2.86 -2.07
CA VAL A 96 7.42 -3.45 -2.29
C VAL A 96 7.58 -3.88 -3.75
N ILE A 97 6.64 -4.68 -4.28
CA ILE A 97 6.71 -5.18 -5.66
C ILE A 97 6.75 -4.03 -6.66
N PHE A 98 5.80 -3.09 -6.56
CA PHE A 98 5.74 -1.95 -7.45
C PHE A 98 6.93 -1.02 -7.25
N GLY A 99 7.41 -0.82 -6.03
CA GLY A 99 8.63 -0.07 -5.75
C GLY A 99 9.84 -0.56 -6.56
N PHE A 100 10.07 -1.88 -6.57
CA PHE A 100 11.13 -2.49 -7.39
C PHE A 100 10.87 -2.40 -8.90
N LEU A 101 9.63 -2.61 -9.36
CA LEU A 101 9.29 -2.45 -10.77
C LEU A 101 9.51 -1.00 -11.26
N TYR A 102 9.26 0.00 -10.41
CA TYR A 102 9.59 1.39 -10.72
C TYR A 102 11.09 1.67 -10.71
N LEU A 103 11.90 0.96 -9.92
CA LEU A 103 13.36 1.08 -10.03
C LEU A 103 13.86 0.62 -11.40
N PHE A 104 13.37 -0.52 -11.90
CA PHE A 104 13.67 -0.96 -13.26
C PHE A 104 13.14 0.02 -14.33
N SER A 105 11.92 0.54 -14.11
CA SER A 105 11.34 1.56 -15.00
C SER A 105 12.16 2.86 -15.01
N THR A 106 12.76 3.24 -13.87
CA THR A 106 13.64 4.40 -13.77
C THR A 106 14.88 4.22 -14.63
N LEU A 107 15.48 3.04 -14.64
CA LEU A 107 16.61 2.74 -15.51
C LEU A 107 16.22 2.81 -16.99
N ALA A 108 15.05 2.28 -17.36
CA ALA A 108 14.53 2.35 -18.72
C ALA A 108 14.29 3.81 -19.18
N TYR A 109 13.69 4.64 -18.32
CA TYR A 109 13.47 6.05 -18.59
C TYR A 109 14.77 6.87 -18.60
N LEU A 110 15.79 6.46 -17.85
CA LEU A 110 17.10 7.09 -17.90
C LEU A 110 17.78 6.87 -19.26
N VAL A 111 17.73 5.63 -19.78
CA VAL A 111 18.22 5.31 -21.13
C VAL A 111 17.42 6.07 -22.18
N ALA A 112 16.09 6.07 -22.08
CA ALA A 112 15.23 6.82 -22.98
C ALA A 112 15.53 8.33 -22.94
N PHE A 113 15.81 8.89 -21.76
CA PHE A 113 16.15 10.30 -21.61
C PHE A 113 17.48 10.63 -22.30
N ILE A 114 18.52 9.80 -22.12
CA ILE A 114 19.80 10.00 -22.82
C ILE A 114 19.59 9.91 -24.34
N GLN A 115 18.82 8.94 -24.81
CA GLN A 115 18.50 8.79 -26.23
C GLN A 115 17.67 9.97 -26.76
N SER A 116 16.80 10.54 -25.93
CA SER A 116 15.94 11.67 -26.29
C SER A 116 16.73 12.92 -26.70
N LEU A 117 17.99 13.05 -26.25
CA LEU A 117 18.88 14.18 -26.58
C LEU A 117 19.18 14.28 -28.07
N SER A 118 19.05 13.19 -28.82
CA SER A 118 19.21 13.15 -30.27
C SER A 118 17.95 13.59 -31.03
N TYR A 119 16.84 13.82 -30.32
CA TYR A 119 15.55 14.21 -30.90
C TYR A 119 15.17 15.65 -30.53
N GLY A 120 14.02 16.12 -31.03
CA GLY A 120 13.55 17.47 -30.75
C GLY A 120 13.18 17.72 -29.28
N PHE A 121 13.22 18.99 -28.87
CA PHE A 121 12.96 19.45 -27.50
C PHE A 121 11.68 18.87 -26.87
N ARG A 122 10.61 18.73 -27.66
CA ARG A 122 9.34 18.14 -27.20
C ARG A 122 9.56 16.75 -26.61
N HIS A 123 10.34 15.88 -27.27
CA HIS A 123 10.56 14.51 -26.81
C HIS A 123 11.41 14.47 -25.53
N ILE A 124 12.45 15.32 -25.46
CA ILE A 124 13.28 15.49 -24.25
C ILE A 124 12.42 15.86 -23.03
N LEU A 125 11.49 16.81 -23.20
CA LEU A 125 10.63 17.27 -22.12
C LEU A 125 9.72 16.14 -21.59
N TRP A 126 9.09 15.36 -22.48
CA TRP A 126 8.19 14.28 -22.08
C TRP A 126 8.93 13.15 -21.36
N THR A 127 10.10 12.76 -21.88
CA THR A 127 10.89 11.70 -21.27
C THR A 127 11.47 12.14 -19.92
N PHE A 128 11.83 13.42 -19.76
CA PHE A 128 12.23 14.00 -18.48
C PHE A 128 11.09 13.96 -17.45
N ILE A 129 9.87 14.39 -17.82
CA ILE A 129 8.72 14.35 -16.91
C ILE A 129 8.40 12.89 -16.54
N GLY A 130 8.42 11.97 -17.51
CA GLY A 130 8.23 10.54 -17.26
C GLY A 130 9.26 9.97 -16.27
N LEU A 131 10.54 10.34 -16.44
CA LEU A 131 11.63 9.95 -15.52
C LEU A 131 11.38 10.47 -14.09
N VAL A 132 11.00 11.74 -13.93
CA VAL A 132 10.68 12.31 -12.62
C VAL A 132 9.51 11.57 -11.97
N MET A 133 8.46 11.25 -12.74
CA MET A 133 7.28 10.56 -12.23
C MET A 133 7.59 9.13 -11.76
N VAL A 134 8.38 8.35 -12.51
CA VAL A 134 8.76 6.99 -12.07
C VAL A 134 9.66 7.01 -10.83
N ILE A 135 10.52 8.03 -10.69
CA ILE A 135 11.31 8.24 -9.46
C ILE A 135 10.39 8.54 -8.28
N LEU A 136 9.45 9.48 -8.42
CA LEU A 136 8.50 9.82 -7.35
C LEU A 136 7.65 8.62 -6.95
N LEU A 137 7.16 7.86 -7.94
CA LEU A 137 6.40 6.63 -7.70
C LEU A 137 7.26 5.58 -6.96
N SER A 138 8.52 5.40 -7.35
CA SER A 138 9.43 4.49 -6.64
C SER A 138 9.61 4.93 -5.18
N LEU A 139 9.87 6.21 -4.93
CA LEU A 139 10.06 6.75 -3.58
C LEU A 139 8.81 6.60 -2.71
N VAL A 140 7.63 6.94 -3.22
CA VAL A 140 6.37 6.80 -2.48
C VAL A 140 6.10 5.34 -2.12
N ASN A 141 6.27 4.42 -3.06
CA ASN A 141 6.04 2.99 -2.83
C ASN A 141 7.06 2.40 -1.84
N LEU A 142 8.35 2.66 -2.02
CA LEU A 142 9.38 2.15 -1.12
C LEU A 142 9.26 2.75 0.29
N TYR A 143 8.96 4.05 0.38
CA TYR A 143 8.77 4.71 1.67
C TYR A 143 7.54 4.15 2.40
N LEU A 144 6.41 3.94 1.70
CA LEU A 144 5.23 3.31 2.27
C LEU A 144 5.52 1.88 2.75
N GLY A 145 6.28 1.10 1.97
CA GLY A 145 6.74 -0.22 2.36
C GLY A 145 7.60 -0.21 3.63
N ILE A 146 8.54 0.72 3.75
CA ILE A 146 9.39 0.89 4.94
C ILE A 146 8.56 1.26 6.17
N LEU A 147 7.59 2.19 6.04
CA LEU A 147 6.72 2.58 7.14
C LEU A 147 5.88 1.42 7.64
N LEU A 148 5.30 0.63 6.74
CA LEU A 148 4.51 -0.55 7.09
C LEU A 148 5.37 -1.66 7.70
N TYR A 149 6.60 -1.86 7.22
CA TYR A 149 7.54 -2.79 7.82
C TYR A 149 7.90 -2.38 9.26
N ARG A 150 8.12 -1.09 9.51
CA ARG A 150 8.39 -0.56 10.86
C ARG A 150 7.20 -0.63 11.79
N ALA A 151 5.99 -0.59 11.24
CA ALA A 151 4.76 -0.78 12.00
C ALA A 151 4.50 -2.26 12.36
N ALA A 152 5.21 -3.20 11.75
CA ALA A 152 5.06 -4.62 12.02
C ALA A 152 5.62 -5.00 13.40
N PRO A 153 4.85 -5.69 14.26
CA PRO A 153 5.39 -6.18 15.53
C PRO A 153 6.46 -7.24 15.27
N ASN A 154 7.63 -7.07 15.88
CA ASN A 154 8.80 -7.95 15.74
C ASN A 154 9.27 -8.15 14.29
N SER A 155 8.99 -7.20 13.39
CA SER A 155 9.33 -7.29 11.96
C SER A 155 8.75 -8.52 11.25
N ARG A 156 7.72 -9.16 11.82
CA ARG A 156 7.07 -10.32 11.23
C ARG A 156 6.02 -9.85 10.22
N LEU A 157 6.28 -10.08 8.94
CA LEU A 157 5.36 -9.67 7.85
C LEU A 157 3.95 -10.24 8.02
N MET A 158 3.82 -11.47 8.51
CA MET A 158 2.52 -12.10 8.76
C MET A 158 1.69 -11.36 9.82
N ALA A 159 2.31 -10.56 10.69
CA ALA A 159 1.60 -9.76 11.67
C ALA A 159 0.92 -8.52 11.07
N LEU A 160 1.24 -8.12 9.83
CA LEU A 160 0.46 -7.08 9.13
C LEU A 160 -0.97 -7.53 8.82
N THR A 161 -1.26 -8.83 8.88
CA THR A 161 -2.62 -9.35 8.68
C THR A 161 -3.61 -8.88 9.75
N THR A 162 -3.10 -8.48 10.92
CA THR A 162 -3.91 -8.00 12.05
C THR A 162 -3.84 -6.49 12.24
N ILE A 163 -3.17 -5.77 11.33
CA ILE A 163 -2.99 -4.32 11.41
C ILE A 163 -4.03 -3.59 10.56
N VAL A 164 -4.66 -2.59 11.16
CA VAL A 164 -5.55 -1.61 10.51
C VAL A 164 -4.81 -0.28 10.36
N ILE A 165 -4.88 0.32 9.18
CA ILE A 165 -4.32 1.65 8.91
C ILE A 165 -5.41 2.71 9.14
N GLU A 166 -5.18 3.63 10.07
CA GLU A 166 -6.08 4.74 10.37
C GLU A 166 -5.68 6.07 9.70
N GLY A 167 -4.68 6.02 8.82
CA GLY A 167 -4.13 7.17 8.11
C GLY A 167 -2.94 7.79 8.83
N SER A 168 -3.07 8.10 10.13
CA SER A 168 -1.94 8.65 10.92
C SER A 168 -1.18 7.60 11.71
N LYS A 169 -1.84 6.50 12.05
CA LYS A 169 -1.30 5.43 12.88
C LYS A 169 -1.79 4.08 12.36
N THR A 170 -1.14 3.04 12.83
CA THR A 170 -1.53 1.64 12.64
C THR A 170 -2.01 1.10 13.97
N GLU A 171 -3.19 0.50 13.98
CA GLU A 171 -3.78 -0.12 15.16
C GLU A 171 -3.88 -1.64 14.97
N PHE A 172 -3.80 -2.38 16.07
CA PHE A 172 -4.07 -3.81 16.06
C PHE A 172 -5.57 -4.04 16.13
N LEU A 173 -6.06 -5.02 15.37
CA LEU A 173 -7.42 -5.52 15.56
C LEU A 173 -7.49 -6.20 16.93
N GLU A 174 -8.07 -5.52 17.93
CA GLU A 174 -8.29 -6.10 19.26
C GLU A 174 -9.13 -7.37 19.13
N GLY A 175 -8.63 -8.47 19.70
CA GLY A 175 -9.32 -9.77 19.73
C GLY A 175 -8.84 -10.85 18.74
N ARG A 176 -7.82 -10.61 17.90
CA ARG A 176 -7.31 -11.63 16.96
C ARG A 176 -5.80 -11.67 16.71
N GLY A 177 -4.99 -11.09 17.60
CA GLY A 177 -3.57 -11.47 17.67
C GLY A 177 -3.46 -12.98 17.99
N PRO A 178 -2.39 -13.70 17.57
CA PRO A 178 -2.10 -15.00 18.15
C PRO A 178 -2.00 -14.80 19.67
N GLN A 179 -3.03 -15.22 20.39
CA GLN A 179 -2.94 -15.39 21.83
C GLN A 179 -1.93 -16.50 22.05
N PHE A 180 -0.66 -16.13 22.22
CA PHE A 180 0.20 -16.90 23.09
C PHE A 180 -0.37 -16.69 24.49
N SER A 181 -1.42 -17.45 24.81
CA SER A 181 -1.80 -17.64 26.21
C SER A 181 -0.54 -18.15 26.89
N PRO A 182 0.04 -17.44 27.88
CA PRO A 182 1.05 -18.07 28.71
C PRO A 182 0.35 -19.27 29.34
N THR A 183 0.76 -20.47 28.95
CA THR A 183 0.40 -21.67 29.69
C THR A 183 1.01 -21.47 31.08
N SER A 184 0.21 -20.96 32.03
CA SER A 184 0.64 -20.95 33.41
C SER A 184 0.95 -22.39 33.79
N PRO A 185 2.13 -22.69 34.37
CA PRO A 185 2.33 -23.99 34.97
C PRO A 185 1.22 -24.16 36.02
N ASN A 186 0.43 -25.24 35.92
CA ASN A 186 -0.51 -25.59 36.98
C ASN A 186 0.26 -25.56 38.32
N PRO A 187 -0.19 -24.80 39.33
CA PRO A 187 0.41 -24.90 40.64
C PRO A 187 0.25 -26.34 41.15
N PRO A 188 1.29 -26.94 41.74
CA PRO A 188 1.22 -28.31 42.23
C PRO A 188 0.10 -28.45 43.29
N PRO A 189 -0.54 -29.63 43.42
CA PRO A 189 -1.58 -29.85 44.39
C PRO A 189 -1.01 -29.65 45.80
N ASN A 190 -1.65 -28.81 46.60
CA ASN A 190 -1.32 -28.64 48.02
C ASN A 190 -1.49 -29.98 48.74
N PRO A 191 -0.46 -30.53 49.41
CA PRO A 191 -0.64 -31.69 50.27
C PRO A 191 -1.50 -31.28 51.47
N GLN A 192 -2.72 -31.81 51.54
CA GLN A 192 -3.56 -31.73 52.73
C GLN A 192 -2.88 -32.52 53.85
N PHE A 193 -2.28 -31.83 54.81
CA PHE A 193 -1.90 -32.43 56.08
C PHE A 193 -3.15 -32.61 56.93
N SER A 194 -3.60 -33.85 57.07
CA SER A 194 -4.55 -34.27 58.11
C SER A 194 -3.81 -34.40 59.44
N ILE A 195 -4.23 -33.64 60.44
CA ILE A 195 -3.92 -33.87 61.87
C ILE A 195 -5.06 -34.70 62.45
#